data_AF-A0A963EXG3-F1
#
_entry.id   AF-A0A963EXG3-F1
#
_cell.length_a   1.000
_cell.length_b   1.000
_cell.length_c   1.000
_cell.angle_alpha   90.00
_cell.angle_beta   90.00
_cell.angle_gamma   90.00
#
_symmetry.space_group_name_H-M   'P 1'
#
loop_
_entity.id
_entity.type
_entity.pdbx_description
1 polymer ?
#
loop_
_entity_poly.entity_id
_entity_poly.type
_entity_poly.pdbx_seq_one_letter_code
_entity_poly.pdbx_strand_id
1 'polypeptide(L)'
;ARLGVGERYLRKLFQRQLGVSPTAVAHNQRLLFARKLLAETDLPITEVAFAAGFTSVRRFNGAVRAQFRQTPSDLRRRSRPRVESGIRLQLHYRPPYDWGGVRDFFARHAVAGIEQVQPGSYRRRLSLGGIAALIEVRPLPRRHALELYIEDADHSRLMQLVSMVRRMFDLDANPAAIAEALAGDPLLEPLLHTCPGVRAPGWPTLYEATVRAIVGQQISTVAARSICARLTQACAGDARHPVFPSAAAIAELDNDHFPMPARRRESLQALCRQYRGREEQLDCAALEGAQGVGAWTLALAGMRGSGDPDVFPARDLGLERAWQALGGSDQALTRHAGRWRPWRTYAANLLWRSLNS
;
A
#
# COMPACT_ATOMS: atom_id res chain seq x y z
N ALA A 1 19.20 0.83 12.42
CA ALA A 1 19.92 0.81 11.13
C ALA A 1 19.10 -0.02 10.14
N ARG A 2 18.37 0.59 9.20
CA ARG A 2 17.32 -0.11 8.42
C ARG A 2 17.19 0.30 6.94
N LEU A 3 18.21 0.91 6.33
CA LEU A 3 18.18 1.32 4.92
C LEU A 3 19.48 1.01 4.14
N GLY A 4 20.41 0.21 4.69
CA GLY A 4 21.76 0.05 4.11
C GLY A 4 22.57 1.37 4.05
N VAL A 5 22.01 2.44 4.61
CA VAL A 5 22.49 3.81 4.59
C VAL A 5 22.71 4.22 6.05
N GLY A 6 23.95 4.55 6.41
CA GLY A 6 24.27 5.03 7.76
C GLY A 6 23.52 6.32 8.08
N GLU A 7 23.19 6.56 9.35
CA GLU A 7 22.44 7.74 9.80
C GLU A 7 23.06 9.06 9.29
N ARG A 8 24.39 9.15 9.30
CA ARG A 8 25.14 10.29 8.76
C ARG A 8 24.89 10.50 7.27
N TYR A 9 24.86 9.42 6.49
CA TYR A 9 24.61 9.49 5.05
C TYR A 9 23.16 9.87 4.75
N LEU A 10 22.19 9.33 5.51
CA LEU A 10 20.79 9.75 5.40
C LEU A 10 20.61 11.25 5.69
N ARG A 11 21.23 11.73 6.76
CA ARG A 11 21.19 13.15 7.15
C ARG A 11 21.82 14.04 6.06
N LYS A 12 22.96 13.64 5.50
CA LYS A 12 23.63 14.35 4.40
C LYS A 12 22.76 14.36 3.14
N LEU A 13 22.10 13.26 2.80
CA LEU A 13 21.21 13.16 1.66
C LEU A 13 20.01 14.09 1.80
N PHE A 14 19.35 14.08 2.97
CA PHE A 14 18.23 14.97 3.28
C PHE A 14 18.65 16.45 3.25
N GLN A 15 19.81 16.78 3.81
CA GLN A 15 20.34 18.14 3.74
C GLN A 15 20.62 18.57 2.29
N ARG A 16 21.18 17.68 1.47
CA ARG A 16 21.49 17.97 0.06
C ARG A 16 20.24 18.14 -0.80
N GLN A 17 19.22 17.29 -0.60
CA GLN A 17 18.04 17.25 -1.48
C GLN A 17 16.89 18.13 -1.01
N LEU A 18 16.73 18.32 0.30
CA LEU A 18 15.59 19.02 0.90
C LEU A 18 16.00 20.21 1.79
N GLY A 19 17.30 20.39 2.07
CA GLY A 19 17.80 21.46 2.94
C GLY A 19 17.48 21.28 4.43
N VAL A 20 16.83 20.18 4.83
CA VAL A 20 16.33 19.94 6.19
C VAL A 20 16.72 18.55 6.67
N SER A 21 16.74 18.34 8.00
CA SER A 21 17.05 17.03 8.58
C SER A 21 15.87 16.04 8.50
N PRO A 22 16.13 14.72 8.51
CA PRO A 22 15.05 13.72 8.53
C PRO A 22 14.10 13.87 9.73
N THR A 23 14.62 14.25 10.90
CA THR A 23 13.82 14.49 12.11
C THR A 23 12.94 15.72 11.96
N ALA A 24 13.41 16.79 11.32
CA ALA A 24 12.60 17.96 11.01
C ALA A 24 11.47 17.64 10.03
N VAL A 25 11.74 16.82 9.00
CA VAL A 25 10.71 16.34 8.06
C VAL A 25 9.64 15.53 8.80
N ALA A 26 10.05 14.54 9.60
CA ALA A 26 9.13 13.73 10.39
C ALA A 26 8.30 14.59 11.35
N HIS A 27 8.92 15.58 12.01
CA HIS A 27 8.21 16.50 12.90
C HIS A 27 7.17 17.34 12.14
N ASN A 28 7.52 17.86 10.97
CA ASN A 28 6.59 18.62 10.13
C ASN A 28 5.43 17.74 9.64
N GLN A 29 5.68 16.49 9.24
CA GLN A 29 4.64 15.54 8.87
C GLN A 29 3.64 15.30 10.01
N ARG A 30 4.13 15.14 11.25
CA ARG A 30 3.26 15.02 12.44
C ARG A 30 2.38 16.26 12.63
N LEU A 31 2.95 17.46 12.48
CA LEU A 31 2.21 18.72 12.61
C LEU A 31 1.17 18.91 11.50
N LEU A 32 1.51 18.58 10.25
CA LEU A 32 0.56 18.62 9.13
C LEU A 32 -0.56 17.61 9.31
N PHE A 33 -0.26 16.41 9.82
CA PHE A 33 -1.25 15.41 10.14
C PHE A 33 -2.17 15.86 11.28
N ALA A 34 -1.62 16.43 12.36
CA ALA A 34 -2.43 17.00 13.43
C ALA A 34 -3.36 18.11 12.94
N ARG A 35 -2.85 19.05 12.11
CA ARG A 35 -3.67 20.10 11.50
C ARG A 35 -4.80 19.51 10.67
N LYS A 36 -4.52 18.43 9.93
CA LYS A 36 -5.53 17.69 9.16
C LYS A 36 -6.63 17.13 10.08
N LEU A 37 -6.25 16.44 11.16
CA LEU A 37 -7.23 15.89 12.11
C LEU A 37 -8.08 17.00 12.74
N LEU A 38 -7.47 18.09 13.20
CA LEU A 38 -8.19 19.24 13.76
C LEU A 38 -9.18 19.87 12.77
N ALA A 39 -8.87 19.82 11.47
CA ALA A 39 -9.70 20.41 10.43
C ALA A 39 -10.82 19.47 9.93
N GLU A 40 -10.63 18.15 10.03
CA GLU A 40 -11.48 17.16 9.37
C GLU A 40 -12.28 16.26 10.33
N THR A 41 -11.91 16.20 11.61
CA THR A 41 -12.48 15.26 12.59
C THR A 41 -12.89 15.93 13.90
N ASP A 42 -13.75 15.25 14.66
CA ASP A 42 -14.21 15.69 15.99
C ASP A 42 -13.42 15.06 17.14
N LEU A 43 -12.28 14.40 16.86
CA LEU A 43 -11.43 13.78 17.88
C LEU A 43 -11.04 14.80 18.96
N PRO A 44 -11.02 14.46 20.25
CA PRO A 44 -10.46 15.32 21.29
C PRO A 44 -9.03 15.77 20.95
N ILE A 45 -8.65 17.00 21.32
CA ILE A 45 -7.30 17.53 21.03
C ILE A 45 -6.19 16.63 21.60
N THR A 46 -6.45 15.98 22.74
CA THR A 46 -5.56 14.98 23.34
C THR A 46 -5.32 13.80 22.42
N GLU A 47 -6.39 13.24 21.84
CA GLU A 47 -6.31 12.12 20.89
C GLU A 47 -5.65 12.54 19.58
N VAL A 48 -5.91 13.76 19.09
CA VAL A 48 -5.21 14.32 17.94
C VAL A 48 -3.69 14.33 18.16
N ALA A 49 -3.24 14.72 19.36
CA ALA A 49 -1.81 14.75 19.69
C ALA A 49 -1.19 13.35 19.59
N PHE A 50 -1.83 12.35 20.20
CA PHE A 50 -1.36 10.95 20.15
C PHE A 50 -1.45 10.36 18.75
N ALA A 51 -2.52 10.63 18.02
CA ALA A 51 -2.71 10.18 16.64
C ALA A 51 -1.68 10.75 15.68
N ALA A 52 -1.19 11.97 15.94
CA ALA A 52 -0.07 12.57 15.25
C ALA A 52 1.30 12.11 15.74
N GLY A 53 1.39 11.14 16.66
CA GLY A 53 2.65 10.57 17.15
C GLY A 53 3.38 11.46 18.17
N PHE A 54 2.68 12.35 18.86
CA PHE A 54 3.22 13.04 20.04
C PHE A 54 2.96 12.22 21.30
N THR A 55 3.95 12.12 22.19
CA THR A 55 3.80 11.46 23.50
C THR A 55 3.40 12.43 24.62
N SER A 56 3.30 13.73 24.31
CA SER A 56 2.99 14.78 25.29
C SER A 56 2.15 15.88 24.65
N VAL A 57 0.97 16.12 25.24
CA VAL A 57 0.04 17.18 24.82
C VAL A 57 0.67 18.57 24.98
N ARG A 58 1.48 18.79 26.04
CA ARG A 58 2.20 20.05 26.23
C ARG A 58 3.17 20.33 25.07
N ARG A 59 3.97 19.33 24.69
CA ARG A 59 4.92 19.45 23.56
C ARG A 59 4.20 19.64 22.23
N PHE A 60 3.08 18.95 22.05
CA PHE A 60 2.20 19.13 20.90
C PHE A 60 1.68 20.56 20.78
N ASN A 61 1.09 21.11 21.85
CA ASN A 61 0.57 22.48 21.87
C ASN A 61 1.67 23.51 21.55
N GLY A 62 2.86 23.34 22.14
CA GLY A 62 4.01 24.20 21.86
C GLY A 62 4.45 24.14 20.39
N ALA A 63 4.54 22.93 19.82
CA ALA A 63 4.95 22.73 18.43
C ALA A 63 3.93 23.28 17.42
N VAL A 64 2.63 23.09 17.67
CA VAL A 64 1.55 23.67 16.86
C VAL A 64 1.61 25.20 16.86
N ARG A 65 1.76 25.80 18.04
CA ARG A 65 1.87 27.27 18.16
C ARG A 65 3.11 27.80 17.46
N ALA A 66 4.25 27.12 17.58
CA ALA A 66 5.48 27.51 16.92
C ALA A 66 5.38 27.45 15.39
N GLN A 67 4.79 26.39 14.84
CA GLN A 67 4.72 26.17 13.40
C GLN A 67 3.60 26.97 12.72
N PHE A 68 2.41 27.01 13.31
CA PHE A 68 1.21 27.57 12.67
C PHE A 68 0.80 28.94 13.23
N ARG A 69 1.47 29.44 14.29
CA ARG A 69 1.12 30.69 14.98
C ARG A 69 -0.33 30.74 15.50
N GLN A 70 -0.93 29.57 15.72
CA GLN A 70 -2.31 29.36 16.18
C GLN A 70 -2.33 28.25 17.24
N THR A 71 -3.31 28.25 18.14
CA THR A 71 -3.51 27.12 19.06
C THR A 71 -4.22 25.95 18.36
N PRO A 72 -4.14 24.71 18.88
CA PRO A 72 -4.92 23.59 18.34
C PRO A 72 -6.42 23.87 18.28
N SER A 73 -6.95 24.63 19.25
CA SER A 73 -8.36 25.04 19.28
C SER A 73 -8.69 26.03 18.15
N ASP A 74 -7.80 26.97 17.85
CA ASP A 74 -7.98 27.94 16.76
C ASP A 74 -7.95 27.27 15.38
N LEU A 75 -7.09 26.25 15.23
CA LEU A 75 -6.98 25.45 14.01
C LEU A 75 -8.21 24.54 13.78
N ARG A 76 -8.98 24.27 14.84
CA ARG A 76 -10.20 23.46 14.71
C ARG A 76 -11.27 24.27 14.00
N ARG A 77 -11.72 23.77 12.85
CA ARG A 77 -12.84 24.35 12.14
C ARG A 77 -14.14 24.00 12.87
N ARG A 78 -15.01 24.98 13.13
CA ARG A 78 -16.31 24.72 13.79
C ARG A 78 -17.23 23.86 12.91
N SER A 79 -17.78 22.82 13.54
CA SER A 79 -18.91 21.98 13.14
C SER A 79 -18.81 21.26 11.79
N ARG A 80 -18.48 19.97 11.86
CA ARG A 80 -19.04 18.97 10.94
C ARG A 80 -20.10 18.16 11.69
N PRO A 81 -21.11 17.62 11.01
CA PRO A 81 -22.02 16.68 11.64
C PRO A 81 -21.20 15.49 12.15
N ARG A 82 -21.41 15.16 13.43
CA ARG A 82 -20.79 14.03 14.10
C ARG A 82 -21.15 12.77 13.29
N VAL A 83 -20.15 12.06 12.77
CA VAL A 83 -20.39 10.73 12.22
C VAL A 83 -20.62 9.80 13.42
N GLU A 84 -21.72 9.05 13.43
CA GLU A 84 -22.18 8.29 14.61
C GLU A 84 -21.16 7.25 15.09
N SER A 85 -20.33 6.71 14.19
CA SER A 85 -19.12 5.95 14.51
C SER A 85 -18.01 6.28 13.48
N GLY A 86 -16.77 6.48 13.92
CA GLY A 86 -15.60 6.54 13.03
C GLY A 86 -15.05 7.92 12.62
N ILE A 87 -13.98 7.88 11.81
CA ILE A 87 -13.16 9.03 11.37
C ILE A 87 -13.23 9.15 9.85
N ARG A 88 -13.48 10.35 9.32
CA ARG A 88 -13.41 10.65 7.87
C ARG A 88 -12.26 11.59 7.55
N LEU A 89 -11.44 11.22 6.56
CA LEU A 89 -10.28 11.99 6.10
C LEU A 89 -10.25 12.11 4.58
N GLN A 90 -9.86 13.27 4.06
CA GLN A 90 -9.67 13.48 2.62
C GLN A 90 -8.21 13.20 2.22
N LEU A 91 -7.95 12.10 1.53
CA LEU A 91 -6.62 11.76 1.04
C LEU A 91 -6.39 12.37 -0.35
N HIS A 92 -5.74 13.54 -0.37
CA HIS A 92 -5.40 14.23 -1.62
C HIS A 92 -4.38 13.47 -2.46
N TYR A 93 -4.50 13.61 -3.77
CA TYR A 93 -3.58 13.08 -4.78
C TYR A 93 -3.29 14.14 -5.85
N ARG A 94 -2.24 13.95 -6.63
CA ARG A 94 -1.95 14.76 -7.83
C ARG A 94 -2.77 14.24 -9.01
N PRO A 95 -3.63 15.04 -9.66
CA PRO A 95 -4.35 14.59 -10.85
C PRO A 95 -3.42 14.44 -12.06
N PRO A 96 -3.81 13.67 -13.09
CA PRO A 96 -4.99 12.80 -13.13
C PRO A 96 -4.86 11.56 -12.22
N TYR A 97 -5.99 10.96 -11.85
CA TYR A 97 -6.04 9.76 -11.02
C TYR A 97 -7.01 8.74 -11.61
N ASP A 98 -6.50 7.57 -11.93
CA ASP A 98 -7.28 6.49 -12.52
C ASP A 98 -7.94 5.62 -11.44
N TRP A 99 -9.10 6.07 -10.94
CA TRP A 99 -9.89 5.29 -9.99
C TRP A 99 -10.36 3.95 -10.58
N GLY A 100 -10.72 3.94 -11.87
CA GLY A 100 -11.20 2.74 -12.56
C GLY A 100 -10.17 1.61 -12.52
N GLY A 101 -8.95 1.86 -12.98
CA GLY A 101 -7.90 0.83 -12.99
C GLY A 101 -7.45 0.41 -11.59
N VAL A 102 -7.40 1.34 -10.61
CA VAL A 102 -7.13 0.99 -9.20
C VAL A 102 -8.23 0.07 -8.63
N ARG A 103 -9.50 0.40 -8.87
CA ARG A 103 -10.64 -0.43 -8.47
C ARG A 103 -10.58 -1.81 -9.14
N ASP A 104 -10.30 -1.86 -10.44
CA ASP A 104 -10.26 -3.11 -11.21
C ASP A 104 -9.09 -4.00 -10.79
N PHE A 105 -7.98 -3.41 -10.36
CA PHE A 105 -6.92 -4.15 -9.66
C PHE A 105 -7.46 -4.79 -8.38
N PHE A 106 -8.07 -4.03 -7.48
CA PHE A 106 -8.59 -4.57 -6.23
C PHE A 106 -9.68 -5.62 -6.46
N ALA A 107 -10.61 -5.40 -7.38
CA ALA A 107 -11.70 -6.34 -7.69
C ALA A 107 -11.18 -7.70 -8.19
N ARG A 108 -10.16 -7.70 -9.05
CA ARG A 108 -9.55 -8.93 -9.56
C ARG A 108 -8.83 -9.73 -8.48
N HIS A 109 -8.28 -9.05 -7.48
CA HIS A 109 -7.47 -9.66 -6.41
C HIS A 109 -8.20 -9.81 -5.08
N ALA A 110 -9.48 -9.42 -5.02
CA ALA A 110 -10.26 -9.39 -3.79
C ALA A 110 -10.36 -10.78 -3.16
N VAL A 111 -9.97 -10.87 -1.89
CA VAL A 111 -10.15 -12.07 -1.08
C VAL A 111 -11.52 -12.02 -0.43
N ALA A 112 -12.35 -13.02 -0.71
CA ALA A 112 -13.68 -13.14 -0.13
C ALA A 112 -13.63 -13.11 1.40
N GLY A 113 -14.53 -12.35 2.02
CA GLY A 113 -14.58 -12.13 3.46
C GLY A 113 -13.69 -10.99 3.97
N ILE A 114 -12.60 -10.65 3.28
CA ILE A 114 -11.71 -9.54 3.68
C ILE A 114 -12.05 -8.25 2.93
N GLU A 115 -12.22 -8.34 1.61
CA GLU A 115 -12.29 -7.18 0.72
C GLU A 115 -13.64 -7.14 0.00
N GLN A 116 -14.26 -5.97 0.02
CA GLN A 116 -15.48 -5.67 -0.72
C GLN A 116 -15.19 -4.53 -1.68
N VAL A 117 -15.32 -4.81 -2.98
CA VAL A 117 -15.05 -3.83 -4.04
C VAL A 117 -16.34 -3.56 -4.79
N GLN A 118 -16.78 -2.31 -4.76
CA GLN A 118 -17.96 -1.82 -5.47
C GLN A 118 -17.54 -0.75 -6.48
N PRO A 119 -18.39 -0.36 -7.46
CA PRO A 119 -18.04 0.66 -8.45
C PRO A 119 -17.52 1.98 -7.85
N GLY A 120 -18.06 2.39 -6.71
CA GLY A 120 -17.74 3.65 -6.03
C GLY A 120 -17.06 3.52 -4.66
N SER A 121 -16.64 2.31 -4.25
CA SER A 121 -15.96 2.12 -2.96
C SER A 121 -15.08 0.88 -2.92
N TYR A 122 -14.03 0.95 -2.10
CA TYR A 122 -13.24 -0.19 -1.65
C TYR A 122 -13.33 -0.26 -0.13
N ARG A 123 -13.73 -1.41 0.41
CA ARG A 123 -13.90 -1.61 1.85
C ARG A 123 -13.16 -2.87 2.29
N ARG A 124 -12.44 -2.81 3.41
CA ARG A 124 -11.84 -3.98 4.04
C ARG A 124 -11.59 -3.78 5.53
N ARG A 125 -11.38 -4.88 6.25
CA ARG A 125 -10.70 -4.84 7.54
C ARG A 125 -9.20 -5.07 7.39
N LEU A 126 -8.42 -4.39 8.21
CA LEU A 126 -6.98 -4.58 8.34
C LEU A 126 -6.62 -4.68 9.82
N SER A 127 -5.51 -5.33 10.14
CA SER A 127 -4.97 -5.38 11.51
C SER A 127 -3.70 -4.54 11.57
N LEU A 128 -3.62 -3.69 12.59
CA LEU A 128 -2.44 -2.88 12.87
C LEU A 128 -2.14 -2.90 14.36
N GLY A 129 -0.97 -3.42 14.74
CA GLY A 129 -0.64 -3.62 16.15
C GLY A 129 -1.58 -4.60 16.88
N GLY A 130 -2.16 -5.56 16.15
CA GLY A 130 -3.14 -6.52 16.70
C GLY A 130 -4.57 -6.00 16.77
N ILE A 131 -4.80 -4.71 16.49
CA ILE A 131 -6.12 -4.09 16.52
C ILE A 131 -6.70 -4.06 15.11
N ALA A 132 -7.89 -4.63 14.95
CA ALA A 132 -8.60 -4.61 13.69
C ALA A 132 -9.30 -3.27 13.49
N ALA A 133 -9.11 -2.67 12.32
CA ALA A 133 -9.82 -1.47 11.89
C ALA A 133 -10.53 -1.74 10.57
N LEU A 134 -11.74 -1.22 10.44
CA LEU A 134 -12.43 -1.18 9.16
C LEU A 134 -12.01 0.10 8.42
N ILE A 135 -11.71 -0.04 7.13
CA ILE A 135 -11.54 1.09 6.22
C ILE A 135 -12.54 1.02 5.07
N GLU A 136 -13.04 2.17 4.65
CA GLU A 136 -13.75 2.36 3.38
C GLU A 136 -13.13 3.54 2.65
N VAL A 137 -12.81 3.36 1.37
CA VAL A 137 -12.21 4.37 0.51
C VAL A 137 -13.12 4.63 -0.68
N ARG A 138 -13.43 5.91 -0.94
CA ARG A 138 -14.31 6.34 -2.03
C ARG A 138 -13.69 7.51 -2.80
N PRO A 139 -13.87 7.62 -4.11
CA PRO A 139 -13.50 8.84 -4.82
C PRO A 139 -14.41 9.99 -4.37
N LEU A 140 -13.86 11.19 -4.19
CA LEU A 140 -14.66 12.40 -4.01
C LEU A 140 -14.81 13.11 -5.37
N PRO A 141 -15.97 13.04 -6.03
CA PRO A 141 -16.16 13.70 -7.32
C PRO A 141 -15.85 15.19 -7.21
N ARG A 142 -15.21 15.76 -8.23
CA ARG A 142 -14.81 17.18 -8.31
C ARG A 142 -13.74 17.60 -7.30
N ARG A 143 -13.14 16.67 -6.55
CA ARG A 143 -11.97 16.92 -5.72
C ARG A 143 -10.84 16.00 -6.15
N HIS A 144 -9.61 16.50 -6.15
CA HIS A 144 -8.41 15.66 -6.31
C HIS A 144 -8.09 14.95 -4.99
N ALA A 145 -9.03 14.14 -4.50
CA ALA A 145 -8.95 13.41 -3.25
C ALA A 145 -9.81 12.14 -3.26
N LEU A 146 -9.39 11.15 -2.46
CA LEU A 146 -10.25 10.07 -2.00
C LEU A 146 -10.74 10.37 -0.58
N GLU A 147 -11.94 9.99 -0.22
CA GLU A 147 -12.38 9.94 1.17
C GLU A 147 -12.00 8.59 1.78
N LEU A 148 -11.35 8.63 2.93
CA LEU A 148 -11.09 7.47 3.79
C LEU A 148 -11.98 7.59 5.02
N TYR A 149 -12.86 6.62 5.19
CA TYR A 149 -13.61 6.36 6.42
C TYR A 149 -12.92 5.24 7.21
N ILE A 150 -12.80 5.41 8.52
CA ILE A 150 -12.12 4.49 9.43
C ILE A 150 -12.99 4.24 10.64
N GLU A 151 -13.16 2.99 11.03
CA GLU A 151 -13.90 2.57 12.22
C GLU A 151 -13.07 1.59 13.05
N ASP A 152 -13.26 1.60 14.37
CA ASP A 152 -12.56 0.76 15.36
C ASP A 152 -11.02 0.90 15.40
N ALA A 153 -10.46 1.98 14.85
CA ALA A 153 -9.03 2.16 14.82
C ALA A 153 -8.43 2.58 16.18
N ASP A 154 -7.26 2.03 16.49
CA ASP A 154 -6.37 2.61 17.49
C ASP A 154 -5.90 4.00 17.02
N HIS A 155 -6.41 5.05 17.67
CA HIS A 155 -6.11 6.42 17.31
C HIS A 155 -4.61 6.71 17.39
N SER A 156 -3.84 6.08 18.29
CA SER A 156 -2.39 6.29 18.40
C SER A 156 -1.61 5.85 17.15
N ARG A 157 -2.23 4.99 16.32
CA ARG A 157 -1.66 4.46 15.07
C ARG A 157 -2.29 5.05 13.82
N LEU A 158 -3.15 6.06 13.95
CA LEU A 158 -3.90 6.63 12.85
C LEU A 158 -2.98 7.19 11.73
N MET A 159 -1.87 7.83 12.08
CA MET A 159 -0.90 8.31 11.09
C MET A 159 -0.27 7.16 10.29
N GLN A 160 0.00 6.03 10.93
CA GLN A 160 0.55 4.83 10.28
C GLN A 160 -0.50 4.19 9.36
N LEU A 161 -1.75 4.06 9.82
CA LEU A 161 -2.87 3.56 9.03
C LEU A 161 -3.12 4.45 7.80
N VAL A 162 -3.16 5.77 7.97
CA VAL A 162 -3.35 6.69 6.84
C VAL A 162 -2.19 6.59 5.84
N SER A 163 -0.95 6.53 6.31
CA SER A 163 0.22 6.36 5.43
C SER A 163 0.17 5.03 4.65
N MET A 164 -0.31 3.97 5.30
CA MET A 164 -0.55 2.67 4.68
C MET A 164 -1.61 2.74 3.58
N VAL A 165 -2.76 3.36 3.86
CA VAL A 165 -3.83 3.54 2.85
C VAL A 165 -3.34 4.41 1.70
N ARG A 166 -2.59 5.50 1.96
CA ARG A 166 -2.00 6.33 0.90
C ARG A 166 -1.10 5.52 -0.03
N ARG A 167 -0.30 4.60 0.50
CA ARG A 167 0.55 3.69 -0.29
C ARG A 167 -0.29 2.66 -1.06
N MET A 168 -1.29 2.03 -0.43
CA MET A 168 -2.16 1.06 -1.10
C MET A 168 -2.83 1.63 -2.34
N PHE A 169 -3.19 2.91 -2.31
CA PHE A 169 -3.83 3.62 -3.42
C PHE A 169 -2.85 4.48 -4.24
N ASP A 170 -1.55 4.43 -3.93
CA ASP A 170 -0.50 5.16 -4.66
C ASP A 170 -0.77 6.68 -4.81
N LEU A 171 -1.27 7.30 -3.73
CA LEU A 171 -1.77 8.69 -3.76
C LEU A 171 -0.66 9.74 -3.85
N ASP A 172 0.58 9.35 -3.53
CA ASP A 172 1.74 10.24 -3.52
C ASP A 172 2.50 10.24 -4.86
N ALA A 173 2.11 9.40 -5.83
CA ALA A 173 2.72 9.38 -7.16
C ALA A 173 2.56 10.71 -7.90
N ASN A 174 3.51 10.96 -8.81
CA ASN A 174 3.51 12.10 -9.71
C ASN A 174 3.22 11.64 -11.16
N PRO A 175 1.95 11.65 -11.61
CA PRO A 175 1.59 11.14 -12.94
C PRO A 175 2.35 11.84 -14.07
N ALA A 176 2.61 13.15 -13.95
CA ALA A 176 3.34 13.90 -14.97
C ALA A 176 4.78 13.39 -15.15
N ALA A 177 5.51 13.17 -14.05
CA ALA A 177 6.88 12.66 -14.11
C ALA A 177 6.95 11.19 -14.60
N ILE A 178 5.91 10.40 -14.29
CA ILE A 178 5.80 9.02 -14.78
C ILE A 178 5.53 9.03 -16.28
N ALA A 179 4.57 9.83 -16.73
CA ALA A 179 4.22 9.95 -18.14
C ALA A 179 5.41 10.45 -18.97
N GLU A 180 6.10 11.50 -18.53
CA GLU A 180 7.29 12.03 -19.21
C GLU A 180 8.37 10.96 -19.41
N ALA A 181 8.66 10.18 -18.37
CA ALA A 181 9.69 9.16 -18.44
C ALA A 181 9.31 7.93 -19.27
N LEU A 182 8.01 7.61 -19.38
CA LEU A 182 7.53 6.43 -20.11
C LEU A 182 7.08 6.75 -21.54
N ALA A 183 6.78 8.01 -21.86
CA ALA A 183 6.29 8.45 -23.17
C ALA A 183 7.30 8.24 -24.31
N GLY A 184 8.59 8.17 -24.01
CA GLY A 184 9.63 7.87 -25.02
C GLY A 184 9.61 6.44 -25.56
N ASP A 185 8.72 5.58 -25.04
CA ASP A 185 8.54 4.21 -25.52
C ASP A 185 7.28 4.10 -26.40
N PRO A 186 7.42 3.78 -27.70
CA PRO A 186 6.29 3.70 -28.63
C PRO A 186 5.21 2.69 -28.22
N LEU A 187 5.53 1.69 -27.39
CA LEU A 187 4.56 0.70 -26.92
C LEU A 187 3.78 1.19 -25.69
N LEU A 188 4.40 2.02 -24.84
CA LEU A 188 3.73 2.56 -23.65
C LEU A 188 3.01 3.87 -23.92
N GLU A 189 3.45 4.67 -24.90
CA GLU A 189 2.84 5.94 -25.23
C GLU A 189 1.32 5.84 -25.51
N PRO A 190 0.81 4.90 -26.32
CA PRO A 190 -0.64 4.74 -26.51
C PRO A 190 -1.38 4.38 -25.23
N LEU A 191 -0.76 3.57 -24.36
CA LEU A 191 -1.34 3.18 -23.07
C LEU A 191 -1.40 4.36 -22.09
N LEU A 192 -0.43 5.28 -22.14
CA LEU A 192 -0.45 6.50 -21.34
C LEU A 192 -1.58 7.45 -21.77
N HIS A 193 -1.90 7.50 -23.06
CA HIS A 193 -3.02 8.29 -23.55
C HIS A 193 -4.38 7.76 -23.07
N THR A 194 -4.55 6.43 -23.01
CA THR A 194 -5.78 5.82 -22.49
C THR A 194 -5.83 5.82 -20.96
N CYS A 195 -4.66 5.82 -20.30
CA CYS A 195 -4.53 5.69 -18.85
C CYS A 195 -3.63 6.78 -18.21
N PRO A 196 -3.89 8.08 -18.41
CA PRO A 196 -2.96 9.15 -18.02
C PRO A 196 -2.78 9.27 -16.50
N GLY A 197 -3.73 8.75 -15.72
CA GLY A 197 -3.71 8.74 -14.25
C GLY A 197 -3.22 7.45 -13.63
N VAL A 198 -2.50 6.59 -14.37
CA VAL A 198 -2.06 5.26 -13.92
C VAL A 198 -1.43 5.28 -12.52
N ARG A 199 -1.73 4.23 -11.75
CA ARG A 199 -1.27 4.03 -10.38
C ARG A 199 -0.69 2.64 -10.20
N ALA A 200 0.09 2.47 -9.14
CA ALA A 200 0.63 1.20 -8.70
C ALA A 200 -0.02 0.75 -7.38
N PRO A 201 -1.29 0.30 -7.39
CA PRO A 201 -1.98 -0.09 -6.16
C PRO A 201 -1.30 -1.26 -5.45
N GLY A 202 -1.43 -1.33 -4.13
CA GLY A 202 -0.72 -2.28 -3.29
C GLY A 202 -1.55 -2.82 -2.12
N TRP A 203 -0.89 -3.61 -1.29
CA TRP A 203 -1.43 -4.25 -0.10
C TRP A 203 -1.00 -3.49 1.17
N PRO A 204 -1.75 -3.63 2.28
CA PRO A 204 -1.45 -2.95 3.54
C PRO A 204 0.01 -3.10 3.99
N THR A 205 0.55 -4.31 3.91
CA THR A 205 1.87 -4.66 4.44
C THR A 205 2.69 -5.45 3.45
N LEU A 206 4.02 -5.40 3.61
CA LEU A 206 4.94 -6.27 2.87
C LEU A 206 4.63 -7.75 3.14
N TYR A 207 4.27 -8.11 4.37
CA TYR A 207 3.87 -9.47 4.73
C TYR A 207 2.66 -9.95 3.91
N GLU A 208 1.56 -9.20 3.87
CA GLU A 208 0.38 -9.57 3.08
C GLU A 208 0.74 -9.70 1.59
N ALA A 209 1.53 -8.77 1.06
CA ALA A 209 1.99 -8.82 -0.32
C ALA A 209 2.82 -10.08 -0.62
N THR A 210 3.75 -10.45 0.28
CA THR A 210 4.58 -11.64 0.13
C THR A 210 3.75 -12.92 0.23
N VAL A 211 2.81 -13.03 1.19
CA VAL A 211 1.93 -14.20 1.29
C VAL A 211 1.12 -14.36 0.00
N ARG A 212 0.50 -13.29 -0.50
CA ARG A 212 -0.25 -13.31 -1.77
C ARG A 212 0.66 -13.70 -2.94
N ALA A 213 1.90 -13.20 -2.99
CA ALA A 213 2.86 -13.52 -4.04
C ALA A 213 3.28 -15.00 -4.01
N ILE A 214 3.61 -15.55 -2.83
CA ILE A 214 3.96 -16.98 -2.68
C ILE A 214 2.78 -17.86 -3.09
N VAL A 215 1.57 -17.58 -2.60
CA VAL A 215 0.36 -18.32 -2.96
C VAL A 215 0.12 -18.28 -4.47
N GLY A 216 0.28 -17.11 -5.09
CA GLY A 216 0.02 -16.87 -6.51
C GLY A 216 1.08 -17.38 -7.49
N GLN A 217 2.17 -18.00 -7.03
CA GLN A 217 3.19 -18.55 -7.92
C GLN A 217 2.59 -19.52 -8.96
N GLN A 218 2.91 -19.36 -10.24
CA GLN A 218 2.55 -20.31 -11.31
C GLN A 218 1.04 -20.65 -11.43
N ILE A 219 0.15 -19.82 -10.90
CA ILE A 219 -1.31 -20.02 -10.97
C ILE A 219 -2.00 -18.73 -11.41
N SER A 220 -3.28 -18.83 -11.79
CA SER A 220 -4.07 -17.65 -12.13
C SER A 220 -4.39 -16.80 -10.89
N THR A 221 -4.67 -15.51 -11.08
CA THR A 221 -5.13 -14.62 -10.02
C THR A 221 -6.42 -15.13 -9.35
N VAL A 222 -7.31 -15.76 -10.13
CA VAL A 222 -8.55 -16.35 -9.62
C VAL A 222 -8.26 -17.52 -8.67
N ALA A 223 -7.34 -18.41 -9.03
CA ALA A 223 -6.93 -19.49 -8.15
C ALA A 223 -6.25 -18.94 -6.89
N ALA A 224 -5.34 -17.97 -7.04
CA ALA A 224 -4.61 -17.37 -5.92
C ALA A 224 -5.54 -16.74 -4.87
N ARG A 225 -6.54 -15.94 -5.30
CA ARG A 225 -7.48 -15.32 -4.35
C ARG A 225 -8.37 -16.36 -3.66
N SER A 226 -8.74 -17.45 -4.33
CA SER A 226 -9.51 -18.55 -3.73
C SER A 226 -8.72 -19.27 -2.64
N ILE A 227 -7.42 -19.51 -2.87
CA ILE A 227 -6.54 -20.08 -1.85
C ILE A 227 -6.39 -19.13 -0.66
N CYS A 228 -6.17 -17.83 -0.90
CA CYS A 228 -6.13 -16.83 0.18
C CYS A 228 -7.44 -16.79 0.99
N ALA A 229 -8.60 -16.92 0.33
CA ALA A 229 -9.89 -16.99 1.01
C ALA A 229 -10.00 -18.22 1.92
N ARG A 230 -9.57 -19.40 1.43
CA ARG A 230 -9.53 -20.63 2.24
C ARG A 230 -8.62 -20.51 3.45
N LEU A 231 -7.41 -19.96 3.28
CA LEU A 231 -6.49 -19.71 4.40
C LEU A 231 -7.09 -18.72 5.41
N THR A 232 -7.77 -17.69 4.91
CA THR A 232 -8.46 -16.71 5.76
C THR A 232 -9.55 -17.36 6.59
N GLN A 233 -10.41 -18.15 5.96
CA GLN A 233 -11.48 -18.86 6.65
C GLN A 233 -10.93 -19.83 7.69
N ALA A 234 -9.89 -20.59 7.35
CA ALA A 234 -9.26 -21.53 8.28
C ALA A 234 -8.64 -20.84 9.50
N CYS A 235 -8.01 -19.67 9.32
CA CYS A 235 -7.42 -18.91 10.42
C CYS A 235 -8.44 -18.12 11.25
N ALA A 236 -9.56 -17.70 10.65
CA ALA A 236 -10.52 -16.82 11.30
C ALA A 236 -11.70 -17.55 11.96
N GLY A 237 -11.94 -18.83 11.60
CA GLY A 237 -13.09 -19.58 12.06
C GLY A 237 -14.40 -18.85 11.70
N ASP A 238 -15.29 -18.69 12.69
CA ASP A 238 -16.62 -18.07 12.54
C ASP A 238 -16.61 -16.53 12.66
N ALA A 239 -15.45 -15.88 12.56
CA ALA A 239 -15.37 -14.43 12.62
C ALA A 239 -16.17 -13.78 11.48
N ARG A 240 -17.23 -13.03 11.81
CA ARG A 240 -18.11 -12.35 10.83
C ARG A 240 -17.38 -11.43 9.85
N HIS A 241 -16.27 -10.83 10.27
CA HIS A 241 -15.50 -9.89 9.47
C HIS A 241 -13.99 -10.10 9.72
N PRO A 242 -13.39 -11.08 9.03
CA PRO A 242 -11.99 -11.44 9.25
C PRO A 242 -11.04 -10.35 8.73
N VAL A 243 -9.84 -10.32 9.32
CA VAL A 243 -8.67 -9.64 8.77
C VAL A 243 -7.81 -10.64 7.99
N PHE A 244 -6.85 -10.14 7.21
CA PHE A 244 -5.87 -11.02 6.57
C PHE A 244 -5.09 -11.82 7.64
N PRO A 245 -4.88 -13.14 7.46
CA PRO A 245 -4.28 -13.99 8.49
C PRO A 245 -2.90 -13.52 8.93
N SER A 246 -2.68 -13.51 10.26
CA SER A 246 -1.35 -13.29 10.83
C SER A 246 -0.41 -14.45 10.50
N ALA A 247 0.89 -14.19 10.60
CA ALA A 247 1.91 -15.22 10.42
C ALA A 247 1.76 -16.32 11.48
N ALA A 248 1.36 -15.94 12.70
CA ALA A 248 1.04 -16.90 13.76
C ALA A 248 -0.07 -17.87 13.32
N ALA A 249 -1.19 -17.34 12.82
CA ALA A 249 -2.34 -18.16 12.46
C ALA A 249 -2.05 -19.09 11.27
N ILE A 250 -1.34 -18.61 10.22
CA ILE A 250 -0.98 -19.48 9.09
C ILE A 250 0.00 -20.58 9.52
N ALA A 251 0.93 -20.29 10.43
CA ALA A 251 1.93 -21.24 10.87
C ALA A 251 1.35 -22.42 11.68
N GLU A 252 0.15 -22.26 12.23
CA GLU A 252 -0.58 -23.26 13.02
C GLU A 252 -1.53 -24.12 12.19
N LEU A 253 -1.78 -23.77 10.92
CA LEU A 253 -2.67 -24.54 10.06
C LEU A 253 -2.06 -25.89 9.68
N ASP A 254 -2.91 -26.91 9.70
CA ASP A 254 -2.63 -28.22 9.13
C ASP A 254 -2.47 -28.16 7.60
N ASN A 255 -1.75 -29.14 7.05
CA ASN A 255 -1.39 -29.17 5.63
C ASN A 255 -2.62 -29.20 4.70
N ASP A 256 -3.74 -29.77 5.16
CA ASP A 256 -4.97 -29.90 4.38
C ASP A 256 -5.63 -28.55 4.08
N HIS A 257 -5.26 -27.48 4.78
CA HIS A 257 -5.73 -26.13 4.49
C HIS A 257 -5.00 -25.46 3.32
N PHE A 258 -3.92 -26.07 2.81
CA PHE A 258 -3.09 -25.52 1.74
C PHE A 258 -3.30 -26.31 0.43
N PRO A 259 -4.28 -25.93 -0.42
CA PRO A 259 -4.51 -26.57 -1.72
C PRO A 259 -3.44 -26.10 -2.74
N MET A 260 -2.19 -26.42 -2.48
CA MET A 260 -1.02 -26.03 -3.26
C MET A 260 0.11 -27.08 -3.13
N PRO A 261 1.10 -27.07 -4.04
CA PRO A 261 2.22 -28.00 -3.95
C PRO A 261 3.00 -27.92 -2.63
N ALA A 262 3.51 -29.05 -2.13
CA ALA A 262 4.18 -29.16 -0.84
C ALA A 262 5.30 -28.14 -0.64
N ARG A 263 6.17 -27.94 -1.65
CA ARG A 263 7.27 -26.97 -1.60
C ARG A 263 6.80 -25.53 -1.40
N ARG A 264 5.65 -25.16 -1.98
CA ARG A 264 5.06 -23.82 -1.84
C ARG A 264 4.46 -23.63 -0.45
N ARG A 265 3.73 -24.65 0.03
CA ARG A 265 3.22 -24.71 1.41
C ARG A 265 4.36 -24.56 2.42
N GLU A 266 5.44 -25.33 2.27
CA GLU A 266 6.61 -25.29 3.14
C GLU A 266 7.28 -23.91 3.15
N SER A 267 7.42 -23.27 1.98
CA SER A 267 7.98 -21.93 1.88
C SER A 267 7.12 -20.89 2.59
N LEU A 268 5.79 -20.96 2.42
CA LEU A 268 4.85 -20.09 3.11
C LEU A 268 4.86 -20.32 4.63
N GLN A 269 4.83 -21.57 5.08
CA GLN A 269 4.91 -21.93 6.50
C GLN A 269 6.25 -21.50 7.11
N ALA A 270 7.37 -21.65 6.40
CA ALA A 270 8.68 -21.20 6.86
C ALA A 270 8.71 -19.68 7.08
N LEU A 271 8.22 -18.89 6.11
CA LEU A 271 8.06 -17.45 6.26
C LEU A 271 7.19 -17.10 7.48
N CYS A 272 6.03 -17.76 7.62
CA CYS A 272 5.10 -17.47 8.69
C CYS A 272 5.65 -17.84 10.08
N ARG A 273 6.36 -18.97 10.21
CA ARG A 273 7.07 -19.34 11.44
C ARG A 273 8.17 -18.33 11.78
N GLN A 274 8.94 -17.90 10.77
CA GLN A 274 9.98 -16.90 10.96
C GLN A 274 9.39 -15.58 11.47
N TYR A 275 8.27 -15.10 10.91
CA TYR A 275 7.70 -13.79 11.23
C TYR A 275 6.51 -13.79 12.20
N ARG A 276 6.30 -14.90 12.93
CA ARG A 276 5.24 -15.03 13.94
C ARG A 276 5.25 -13.86 14.95
N GLY A 277 4.21 -13.01 14.90
CA GLY A 277 4.05 -11.86 15.80
C GLY A 277 5.02 -10.70 15.54
N ARG A 278 5.75 -10.73 14.42
CA ARG A 278 6.73 -9.71 14.02
C ARG A 278 6.65 -9.40 12.52
N GLU A 279 5.48 -9.51 11.93
CA GLU A 279 5.20 -9.29 10.52
C GLU A 279 5.62 -7.89 10.06
N GLU A 280 5.53 -6.90 10.95
CA GLU A 280 5.97 -5.51 10.71
C GLU A 280 7.49 -5.35 10.61
N GLN A 281 8.27 -6.36 11.02
CA GLN A 281 9.73 -6.38 10.92
C GLN A 281 10.21 -6.95 9.59
N LEU A 282 9.31 -7.52 8.76
CA LEU A 282 9.66 -7.98 7.43
C LEU A 282 10.05 -6.79 6.55
N ASP A 283 11.21 -6.89 5.90
CA ASP A 283 11.69 -5.95 4.91
C ASP A 283 12.12 -6.68 3.62
N CYS A 284 12.35 -5.91 2.54
CA CYS A 284 12.73 -6.49 1.26
C CYS A 284 14.09 -7.23 1.32
N ALA A 285 15.03 -6.75 2.14
CA ALA A 285 16.35 -7.35 2.27
C ALA A 285 16.27 -8.74 2.90
N ALA A 286 15.38 -8.95 3.87
CA ALA A 286 15.17 -10.26 4.47
C ALA A 286 14.42 -11.24 3.55
N LEU A 287 13.74 -10.76 2.51
CA LEU A 287 13.15 -11.60 1.46
C LEU A 287 14.19 -12.05 0.43
N GLU A 288 15.27 -11.29 0.25
CA GLU A 288 16.40 -11.68 -0.59
C GLU A 288 17.10 -12.92 0.02
N GLY A 289 16.85 -14.09 -0.57
CA GLY A 289 17.40 -15.36 -0.11
C GLY A 289 16.44 -16.19 0.77
N ALA A 290 15.22 -15.71 1.01
CA ALA A 290 14.21 -16.52 1.70
C ALA A 290 13.82 -17.76 0.86
N GLN A 291 13.63 -18.90 1.54
CA GLN A 291 13.28 -20.16 0.88
C GLN A 291 11.98 -20.00 0.07
N GLY A 292 12.03 -20.39 -1.21
CA GLY A 292 10.88 -20.32 -2.12
C GLY A 292 10.53 -18.91 -2.61
N VAL A 293 11.29 -17.88 -2.24
CA VAL A 293 11.15 -16.51 -2.74
C VAL A 293 12.15 -16.30 -3.88
N GLY A 294 11.67 -16.48 -5.10
CA GLY A 294 12.43 -16.14 -6.31
C GLY A 294 12.29 -14.67 -6.72
N ALA A 295 13.03 -14.25 -7.74
CA ALA A 295 13.05 -12.87 -8.25
C ALA A 295 11.64 -12.33 -8.57
N TRP A 296 10.75 -13.14 -9.15
CA TRP A 296 9.38 -12.76 -9.43
C TRP A 296 8.57 -12.47 -8.14
N THR A 297 8.73 -13.30 -7.10
CA THR A 297 8.04 -13.12 -5.81
C THR A 297 8.55 -11.87 -5.09
N LEU A 298 9.87 -11.67 -5.07
CA LEU A 298 10.49 -10.48 -4.50
C LEU A 298 10.00 -9.21 -5.22
N ALA A 299 9.92 -9.25 -6.56
CA ALA A 299 9.43 -8.14 -7.34
C ALA A 299 7.96 -7.79 -7.01
N LEU A 300 7.08 -8.79 -6.95
CA LEU A 300 5.68 -8.57 -6.55
C LEU A 300 5.56 -8.04 -5.12
N ALA A 301 6.33 -8.58 -4.18
CA ALA A 301 6.34 -8.14 -2.79
C ALA A 301 6.82 -6.68 -2.66
N GLY A 302 7.92 -6.32 -3.34
CA GLY A 302 8.44 -4.95 -3.35
C GLY A 302 7.46 -3.95 -3.96
N MET A 303 6.91 -4.26 -5.13
CA MET A 303 5.98 -3.36 -5.80
C MET A 303 4.65 -3.22 -5.05
N ARG A 304 4.05 -4.32 -4.56
CA ARG A 304 2.71 -4.29 -3.95
C ARG A 304 2.74 -4.04 -2.44
N GLY A 305 3.81 -4.41 -1.74
CA GLY A 305 3.92 -4.27 -0.28
C GLY A 305 4.62 -2.98 0.14
N SER A 306 5.76 -2.71 -0.49
CA SER A 306 6.60 -1.54 -0.18
C SER A 306 6.27 -0.32 -1.04
N GLY A 307 5.57 -0.51 -2.17
CA GLY A 307 5.26 0.58 -3.11
C GLY A 307 6.48 1.04 -3.89
N ASP A 308 7.43 0.13 -4.16
CA ASP A 308 8.62 0.46 -4.93
C ASP A 308 8.23 0.84 -6.38
N PRO A 309 8.54 2.06 -6.85
CA PRO A 309 8.16 2.51 -8.19
C PRO A 309 9.00 1.87 -9.32
N ASP A 310 10.15 1.27 -8.98
CA ASP A 310 11.16 0.85 -9.94
C ASP A 310 11.43 -0.66 -9.90
N VAL A 311 10.38 -1.47 -9.77
CA VAL A 311 10.48 -2.94 -9.76
C VAL A 311 9.74 -3.55 -10.95
N PHE A 312 10.29 -4.65 -11.49
CA PHE A 312 9.71 -5.38 -12.63
C PHE A 312 9.74 -6.89 -12.42
N PRO A 313 8.58 -7.58 -12.36
CA PRO A 313 8.52 -9.03 -12.25
C PRO A 313 8.94 -9.72 -13.55
N ALA A 314 10.22 -10.04 -13.69
CA ALA A 314 10.73 -10.77 -14.85
C ALA A 314 10.03 -12.14 -15.00
N ARG A 315 9.77 -12.55 -16.25
CA ARG A 315 9.08 -13.80 -16.61
C ARG A 315 7.67 -13.94 -16.05
N ASP A 316 7.01 -12.81 -15.75
CA ASP A 316 5.57 -12.82 -15.47
C ASP A 316 4.80 -13.11 -16.76
N LEU A 317 4.02 -14.18 -16.76
CA LEU A 317 3.28 -14.63 -17.94
C LEU A 317 2.27 -13.58 -18.43
N GLY A 318 1.70 -12.77 -17.52
CA GLY A 318 0.82 -11.66 -17.89
C GLY A 318 1.59 -10.56 -18.61
N LEU A 319 2.77 -10.19 -18.11
CA LEU A 319 3.62 -9.19 -18.77
C LEU A 319 4.15 -9.68 -20.13
N GLU A 320 4.54 -10.95 -20.25
CA GLU A 320 4.99 -11.52 -21.52
C GLU A 320 3.89 -11.56 -22.57
N ARG A 321 2.67 -11.94 -22.18
CA ARG A 321 1.49 -11.91 -23.07
C ARG A 321 1.14 -10.50 -23.50
N ALA A 322 1.16 -9.54 -22.57
CA ALA A 322 0.90 -8.13 -22.88
C ALA A 322 1.93 -7.57 -23.86
N TRP A 323 3.20 -7.88 -23.63
CA TRP A 323 4.31 -7.49 -24.49
C TRP A 323 4.15 -8.03 -25.92
N GLN A 324 3.85 -9.32 -26.06
CA GLN A 324 3.60 -9.95 -27.37
C GLN A 324 2.38 -9.36 -28.07
N ALA A 325 1.26 -9.16 -27.35
CA ALA A 325 0.02 -8.63 -27.92
C ALA A 325 0.17 -7.19 -28.45
N LEU A 326 1.08 -6.41 -27.87
CA LEU A 326 1.37 -5.04 -28.31
C LEU A 326 2.43 -4.98 -29.43
N GLY A 327 2.90 -6.13 -29.95
CA GLY A 327 3.93 -6.17 -30.98
C GLY A 327 5.35 -5.92 -30.45
N GLY A 328 5.58 -6.20 -29.16
CA GLY A 328 6.90 -6.16 -28.57
C GLY A 328 7.89 -7.08 -29.30
N SER A 329 9.12 -6.61 -29.51
CA SER A 329 10.16 -7.35 -30.23
C SER A 329 10.52 -8.69 -29.57
N ASP A 330 11.12 -9.60 -30.34
CA ASP A 330 11.70 -10.86 -29.85
C ASP A 330 12.80 -10.69 -28.77
N GLN A 331 13.31 -9.46 -28.57
CA GLN A 331 14.18 -9.20 -27.43
C GLN A 331 13.43 -9.49 -26.13
N ALA A 332 14.10 -10.17 -25.20
CA ALA A 332 13.53 -10.47 -23.89
C ALA A 332 13.01 -9.18 -23.23
N LEU A 333 11.71 -9.13 -22.94
CA LEU A 333 11.02 -8.04 -22.24
C LEU A 333 11.80 -7.51 -21.02
N THR A 334 12.49 -8.39 -20.32
CA THR A 334 13.34 -8.04 -19.16
C THR A 334 14.46 -7.06 -19.52
N ARG A 335 15.08 -7.18 -20.71
CA ARG A 335 16.09 -6.25 -21.19
C ARG A 335 15.47 -4.91 -21.56
N HIS A 336 14.34 -4.94 -22.25
CA HIS A 336 13.61 -3.74 -22.65
C HIS A 336 13.12 -2.92 -21.45
N ALA A 337 12.67 -3.59 -20.39
CA ALA A 337 12.21 -2.96 -19.15
C ALA A 337 13.26 -2.06 -18.49
N GLY A 338 14.56 -2.21 -18.80
CA GLY A 338 15.60 -1.29 -18.35
C GLY A 338 15.41 0.16 -18.81
N ARG A 339 14.71 0.38 -19.94
CA ARG A 339 14.40 1.72 -20.49
C ARG A 339 13.37 2.47 -19.67
N TRP A 340 12.55 1.77 -18.88
CA TRP A 340 11.45 2.36 -18.11
C TRP A 340 11.86 2.81 -16.71
N ARG A 341 13.16 2.77 -16.39
CA ARG A 341 13.65 3.28 -15.10
C ARG A 341 13.46 4.80 -15.03
N PRO A 342 13.10 5.36 -13.87
CA PRO A 342 12.92 4.71 -12.56
C PRO A 342 11.46 4.29 -12.27
N TRP A 343 10.64 4.02 -13.29
CA TRP A 343 9.19 3.80 -13.18
C TRP A 343 8.73 2.43 -13.71
N ARG A 344 9.59 1.41 -13.60
CA ARG A 344 9.30 0.06 -14.13
C ARG A 344 8.02 -0.55 -13.58
N THR A 345 7.63 -0.24 -12.35
CA THR A 345 6.37 -0.72 -11.76
C THR A 345 5.15 -0.11 -12.46
N TYR A 346 5.22 1.14 -12.91
CA TYR A 346 4.13 1.77 -13.66
C TYR A 346 4.02 1.18 -15.07
N ALA A 347 5.15 0.94 -15.74
CA ALA A 347 5.16 0.22 -17.02
C ALA A 347 4.53 -1.18 -16.90
N ALA A 348 4.87 -1.95 -15.85
CA ALA A 348 4.23 -3.23 -15.59
C ALA A 348 2.71 -3.11 -15.39
N ASN A 349 2.23 -2.09 -14.67
CA ASN A 349 0.79 -1.86 -14.48
C ASN A 349 0.08 -1.47 -15.79
N LEU A 350 0.72 -0.66 -16.66
CA LEU A 350 0.18 -0.35 -17.99
C LEU A 350 0.05 -1.61 -18.85
N LEU A 351 1.10 -2.44 -18.90
CA LEU A 351 1.10 -3.69 -19.65
C LEU A 351 0.05 -4.68 -19.15
N TRP A 352 -0.04 -4.94 -17.84
CA TRP A 352 -1.09 -5.83 -17.34
C TRP A 352 -2.49 -5.30 -17.64
N ARG A 353 -2.66 -3.98 -17.68
CA ARG A 353 -3.94 -3.36 -17.97
C ARG A 353 -4.33 -3.51 -19.44
N SER A 354 -3.39 -3.43 -20.38
CA SER A 354 -3.68 -3.61 -21.80
C SER A 354 -4.32 -4.96 -22.13
N LEU A 355 -4.08 -5.99 -21.31
CA LEU A 355 -4.75 -7.30 -21.44
C LEU A 355 -6.23 -7.33 -21.04
N ASN A 356 -6.73 -6.28 -20.39
CA ASN A 356 -8.14 -6.19 -19.94
C ASN A 356 -8.85 -4.97 -20.52
N SER A 357 -8.21 -4.27 -21.46
CA SER A 357 -8.74 -3.07 -22.10
C SER A 357 -9.47 -3.41 -23.39
#